data_AF-A0A1A8GK07-F1
#
_entry.id   AF-A0A1A8GK07-F1
#
_cell.length_a   1.000
_cell.length_b   1.000
_cell.length_c   1.000
_cell.angle_alpha   90.00
_cell.angle_beta   90.00
_cell.angle_gamma   90.00
#
_symmetry.space_group_name_H-M   'P 1'
#
loop_
_entity.id
_entity.type
_entity.pdbx_description
1 polymer ?
#
loop_
_entity_poly.entity_id
_entity_poly.type
_entity_poly.pdbx_seq_one_letter_code
_entity_poly.pdbx_strand_id
1 'polypeptide(L)'
;MKGTRVLSLLLWLCLMYFVGIYLFVGGFLLVRLEVNRTSTCGDILEPGDGSGDFCGSQPRFRRAVLIIIDALKIDFARFDPSNTAPRPYENKIPVLEETLSSRPLQSRLYTFRADPPTTTMQRIKGFTTGSLPTFVDVGNNFASSAILEDNLIQQFGKTGKRVVFMGDDTWESLFPKKFHRSLPFPSFN
;
A
#
# COMPACT_ATOMS: atom_id res chain seq x y z
N MET A 1 -44.20 26.60 31.42
CA MET A 1 -43.05 27.49 31.14
C MET A 1 -41.67 26.87 31.40
N LYS A 2 -41.50 25.93 32.35
CA LYS A 2 -40.19 25.26 32.58
C LYS A 2 -39.85 24.20 31.52
N GLY A 3 -40.82 23.41 31.07
CA GLY A 3 -40.61 22.36 30.06
C GLY A 3 -40.18 22.86 28.68
N THR A 4 -40.67 24.04 28.24
CA THR A 4 -40.27 24.64 26.96
C THR A 4 -38.81 25.10 26.95
N ARG A 5 -38.28 25.54 28.10
CA ARG A 5 -36.87 25.89 28.25
C ARG A 5 -35.96 24.66 28.21
N VAL A 6 -36.38 23.56 28.86
CA VAL A 6 -35.65 22.28 28.83
C VAL A 6 -35.64 21.69 27.42
N LEU A 7 -36.78 21.71 26.72
CA LEU A 7 -36.86 21.24 25.33
C LEU A 7 -35.96 22.05 24.38
N SER A 8 -35.93 23.37 24.54
CA SER A 8 -35.04 24.25 23.76
C SER A 8 -33.55 23.93 23.99
N LEU A 9 -33.15 23.69 25.24
CA LEU A 9 -31.77 23.29 25.56
C LEU A 9 -31.40 21.92 24.96
N LEU A 10 -32.31 20.94 25.02
CA LEU A 10 -32.09 19.63 24.41
C LEU A 10 -31.96 19.72 22.89
N LEU A 11 -32.82 20.49 22.23
CA LEU A 11 -32.74 20.71 20.78
C LEU A 11 -31.44 21.41 20.39
N TRP A 12 -31.00 22.40 21.15
CA TRP A 12 -29.72 23.09 20.92
C TRP A 12 -28.53 22.14 21.06
N LEU A 13 -28.54 21.28 22.09
CA LEU A 13 -27.49 20.29 22.31
C LEU A 13 -27.46 19.25 21.19
N CYS A 14 -28.63 18.74 20.76
CA CYS A 14 -28.74 17.85 19.59
C CYS A 14 -28.21 18.52 18.30
N LEU A 15 -28.51 19.81 18.09
CA LEU A 15 -28.01 20.56 16.94
C LEU A 15 -26.47 20.66 16.96
N MET A 16 -25.88 20.97 18.12
CA MET A 16 -24.42 21.04 18.27
C MET A 16 -23.75 19.69 17.99
N TYR A 17 -24.34 18.58 18.46
CA TYR A 17 -23.85 17.24 18.12
C TYR A 17 -23.98 16.95 16.63
N PHE A 18 -25.09 17.32 16.00
CA PHE A 18 -25.29 17.10 14.56
C PHE A 18 -24.27 17.87 13.72
N VAL A 19 -24.03 19.15 14.06
CA VAL A 19 -23.01 19.98 13.40
C VAL A 19 -21.62 19.41 13.64
N GLY A 20 -21.31 18.99 14.87
CA GLY A 20 -20.03 18.37 15.21
C GLY A 20 -19.77 17.08 14.43
N ILE A 21 -20.76 16.19 14.34
CA ILE A 21 -20.68 14.95 13.56
C ILE A 21 -20.54 15.27 12.07
N TYR A 22 -21.30 16.24 11.55
CA TYR A 22 -21.21 16.64 10.15
C TYR A 22 -19.81 17.17 9.79
N LEU A 23 -19.25 18.06 10.61
CA LEU A 23 -17.89 18.58 10.42
C LEU A 23 -16.83 17.47 10.56
N PHE A 24 -17.00 16.57 11.52
CA PHE A 24 -16.11 15.43 11.70
C PHE A 24 -16.14 14.48 10.49
N VAL A 25 -17.32 14.03 10.06
CA VAL A 25 -17.45 13.14 8.90
C VAL A 25 -17.00 13.81 7.61
N GLY A 26 -17.24 15.11 7.44
CA GLY A 26 -16.85 15.86 6.25
C GLY A 26 -15.37 16.20 6.15
N GLY A 27 -14.66 16.35 7.27
CA GLY A 27 -13.27 16.84 7.28
C GLY A 27 -12.22 15.88 7.87
N PHE A 28 -12.59 15.01 8.81
CA PHE A 28 -11.64 14.10 9.47
C PHE A 28 -11.30 12.88 8.61
N LEU A 29 -12.28 12.38 7.86
CA LEU A 29 -12.09 11.24 6.99
C LEU A 29 -11.58 11.71 5.63
N LEU A 30 -10.32 11.40 5.32
CA LEU A 30 -9.76 11.58 3.99
C LEU A 30 -10.55 10.75 2.98
N VAL A 31 -11.42 11.41 2.21
CA VAL A 31 -12.11 10.80 1.07
C VAL A 31 -11.18 10.91 -0.14
N ARG A 32 -10.76 9.77 -0.67
CA ARG A 32 -9.99 9.71 -1.91
C ARG A 32 -10.95 9.59 -3.08
N LEU A 33 -10.67 10.32 -4.17
CA LEU A 33 -11.33 10.09 -5.45
C LEU A 33 -10.55 9.02 -6.21
N GLU A 34 -11.18 7.87 -6.46
CA GLU A 34 -10.61 6.85 -7.35
C GLU A 34 -10.81 7.29 -8.81
N VAL A 35 -9.70 7.57 -9.51
CA VAL A 35 -9.76 8.00 -10.91
C VAL A 35 -9.63 6.77 -11.80
N ASN A 36 -10.66 6.50 -12.60
CA ASN A 36 -10.64 5.43 -13.61
C ASN A 36 -9.91 5.89 -14.90
N ARG A 37 -8.65 6.30 -14.75
CA ARG A 37 -7.76 6.66 -15.87
C ARG A 37 -6.47 5.89 -15.71
N THR A 38 -5.98 5.32 -16.79
CA THR A 38 -4.68 4.65 -16.81
C THR A 38 -3.63 5.58 -17.38
N SER A 39 -2.46 5.61 -16.73
CA SER A 39 -1.30 6.36 -17.18
C SER A 39 -0.85 5.90 -18.56
N THR A 40 -0.39 6.86 -19.35
CA THR A 40 0.20 6.71 -20.67
C THR A 40 1.60 7.32 -20.68
N CYS A 41 2.38 7.01 -21.71
CA CYS A 41 3.74 7.57 -21.86
C CYS A 41 3.77 9.10 -21.99
N GLY A 42 2.65 9.72 -22.39
CA GLY A 42 2.53 11.19 -22.43
C GLY A 42 2.30 11.83 -21.06
N ASP A 43 1.99 11.04 -20.02
CA ASP A 43 1.78 11.53 -18.65
C ASP A 43 3.10 11.55 -17.84
N ILE A 44 4.23 11.17 -18.43
CA ILE A 44 5.52 11.09 -17.75
C ILE A 44 6.05 12.49 -17.46
N LEU A 45 6.31 12.76 -16.18
CA LEU A 45 7.08 13.92 -15.75
C LEU A 45 8.57 13.55 -15.90
N GLU A 46 9.25 14.10 -16.90
CA GLU A 46 10.68 13.84 -17.11
C GLU A 46 11.49 14.23 -15.86
N PRO A 47 12.23 13.29 -15.23
CA PRO A 47 13.06 13.61 -14.09
C PRO A 47 14.37 14.24 -14.58
N GLY A 48 14.36 15.55 -14.81
CA GLY A 48 15.53 16.35 -15.21
C GLY A 48 15.62 16.65 -16.70
N ASP A 49 16.62 17.46 -17.07
CA ASP A 49 16.89 18.08 -18.40
C ASP A 49 17.30 17.07 -19.51
N GLY A 50 16.87 15.81 -19.38
CA GLY A 50 17.19 14.73 -20.31
C GLY A 50 15.96 14.34 -21.11
N SER A 51 15.98 14.65 -22.41
CA SER A 51 15.01 14.24 -23.43
C SER A 51 15.07 12.74 -23.74
N GLY A 52 15.06 11.90 -22.71
CA GLY A 52 15.05 10.45 -22.83
C GLY A 52 13.62 9.93 -22.80
N ASP A 53 13.17 9.30 -23.88
CA ASP A 53 11.90 8.55 -23.90
C ASP A 53 11.96 7.38 -22.90
N PHE A 54 11.52 7.63 -21.67
CA PHE A 54 11.49 6.63 -20.60
C PHE A 54 10.69 5.39 -21.00
N CYS A 55 9.61 5.56 -21.77
CA CYS A 55 8.80 4.47 -22.27
C CYS A 55 9.50 3.64 -23.36
N GLY A 56 10.29 4.30 -24.21
CA GLY A 56 11.11 3.67 -25.25
C GLY A 56 12.43 3.07 -24.74
N SER A 57 12.84 3.40 -23.52
CA SER A 57 14.12 2.97 -22.96
C SER A 57 14.19 1.46 -22.74
N GLN A 58 15.36 0.88 -23.08
CA GLN A 58 15.58 -0.55 -22.87
C GLN A 58 15.80 -0.83 -21.37
N PRO A 59 15.07 -1.80 -20.78
CA PRO A 59 15.19 -2.08 -19.35
C PRO A 59 16.57 -2.67 -19.04
N ARG A 60 17.21 -2.15 -18.00
CA ARG A 60 18.51 -2.66 -17.52
C ARG A 60 18.48 -4.15 -17.14
N PHE A 61 17.33 -4.62 -16.63
CA PHE A 61 17.14 -6.00 -16.21
C PHE A 61 15.96 -6.63 -16.96
N ARG A 62 16.14 -7.87 -17.40
CA ARG A 62 15.09 -8.63 -18.13
C ARG A 62 14.04 -9.24 -17.21
N ARG A 63 14.37 -9.46 -15.94
CA ARG A 63 13.52 -10.11 -14.93
C ARG A 63 13.73 -9.41 -13.59
N ALA A 64 12.66 -9.30 -12.82
CA ALA A 64 12.66 -8.85 -11.45
C ALA A 64 11.84 -9.83 -10.61
N VAL A 65 12.27 -10.06 -9.37
CA VAL A 65 11.54 -10.85 -8.38
C VAL A 65 11.26 -9.93 -7.22
N LEU A 66 9.97 -9.82 -6.86
CA LEU A 66 9.52 -9.06 -5.72
C LEU A 66 9.02 -10.04 -4.66
N ILE A 67 9.62 -9.98 -3.47
CA ILE A 67 9.24 -10.80 -2.33
C ILE A 67 8.60 -9.86 -1.32
N ILE A 68 7.34 -10.11 -0.99
CA ILE A 68 6.58 -9.35 0.01
C ILE A 68 6.31 -10.31 1.16
N ILE A 69 6.65 -9.88 2.37
CA ILE A 69 6.48 -10.66 3.60
C ILE A 69 5.52 -9.88 4.49
N ASP A 70 4.41 -10.51 4.85
CA ASP A 70 3.43 -9.88 5.74
C ASP A 70 4.00 -9.71 7.15
N ALA A 71 3.63 -8.62 7.82
CA ALA A 71 4.01 -8.26 9.17
C ALA A 71 5.52 -8.27 9.47
N LEU A 72 6.38 -8.13 8.46
CA LEU A 72 7.83 -8.05 8.64
C LEU A 72 8.27 -6.66 9.11
N LYS A 73 8.40 -6.50 10.43
CA LYS A 73 8.93 -5.26 11.02
C LYS A 73 10.42 -5.09 10.74
N ILE A 74 10.89 -3.86 10.57
CA ILE A 74 12.32 -3.53 10.38
C ILE A 74 13.21 -4.06 11.51
N ASP A 75 12.68 -4.15 12.74
CA ASP A 75 13.40 -4.69 13.91
C ASP A 75 13.82 -6.16 13.72
N PHE A 76 13.14 -6.91 12.84
CA PHE A 76 13.49 -8.30 12.50
C PHE A 76 14.61 -8.37 11.45
N ALA A 77 14.70 -7.35 10.60
CA ALA A 77 15.63 -7.27 9.48
C ALA A 77 16.96 -6.59 9.85
N ARG A 78 16.94 -5.70 10.85
CA ARG A 78 18.15 -5.03 11.34
C ARG A 78 19.04 -6.02 12.07
N PHE A 79 20.31 -6.04 11.70
CA PHE A 79 21.34 -6.81 12.38
C PHE A 79 22.19 -5.89 13.27
N ASP A 80 22.39 -6.29 14.53
CA ASP A 80 23.27 -5.60 15.47
C ASP A 80 24.27 -6.60 16.08
N PRO A 81 25.55 -6.58 15.65
CA PRO A 81 26.57 -7.48 16.17
C PRO A 81 26.99 -7.15 17.62
N SER A 82 26.70 -5.94 18.10
CA SER A 82 27.07 -5.50 19.45
C SER A 82 26.03 -5.90 20.51
N ASN A 83 24.85 -6.36 20.08
CA ASN A 83 23.78 -6.77 20.97
C ASN A 83 24.10 -8.14 21.58
N THR A 84 24.56 -8.15 22.83
CA THR A 84 24.94 -9.36 23.57
C THR A 84 23.75 -10.16 24.10
N ALA A 85 22.55 -9.57 24.13
CA ALA A 85 21.33 -10.21 24.63
C ALA A 85 20.13 -9.89 23.71
N PRO A 86 20.16 -10.38 22.44
CA PRO A 86 19.11 -10.07 21.48
C PRO A 86 17.78 -10.67 21.90
N ARG A 87 16.70 -9.96 21.61
CA ARG A 87 15.34 -10.48 21.78
C ARG A 87 15.13 -11.70 20.85
N PRO A 88 14.13 -12.55 21.10
CA PRO A 88 13.92 -13.77 20.31
C PRO A 88 13.80 -13.56 18.79
N TYR A 89 13.39 -12.36 18.36
CA TYR A 89 13.20 -11.99 16.96
C TYR A 89 14.35 -11.15 16.36
N GLU A 90 15.29 -10.67 17.18
CA GLU A 90 16.42 -9.86 16.72
C GLU A 90 17.55 -10.75 16.17
N ASN A 91 18.26 -10.26 15.16
CA ASN A 91 19.37 -10.96 14.51
C ASN A 91 19.00 -12.37 13.97
N LYS A 92 17.73 -12.60 13.60
CA LYS A 92 17.24 -13.89 13.09
C LYS A 92 17.21 -14.02 11.57
N ILE A 93 17.45 -12.92 10.85
CA ILE A 93 17.51 -12.90 9.38
C ILE A 93 18.90 -12.44 8.93
N PRO A 94 19.98 -13.20 9.22
CA PRO A 94 21.35 -12.77 8.97
C PRO A 94 21.69 -12.60 7.49
N VAL A 95 20.94 -13.27 6.60
CA VAL A 95 21.13 -13.21 5.14
C VAL A 95 21.05 -11.78 4.59
N LEU A 96 20.27 -10.90 5.23
CA LEU A 96 20.18 -9.49 4.82
C LEU A 96 21.51 -8.77 5.06
N GLU A 97 22.07 -8.92 6.25
CA GLU A 97 23.37 -8.32 6.59
C GLU A 97 24.52 -8.93 5.79
N GLU A 98 24.52 -10.26 5.61
CA GLU A 98 25.50 -10.95 4.77
C GLU A 98 25.46 -10.43 3.32
N THR A 99 24.27 -10.18 2.78
CA THR A 99 24.11 -9.62 1.43
C THR A 99 24.62 -8.18 1.35
N LEU A 100 24.33 -7.36 2.38
CA LEU A 100 24.80 -5.97 2.47
C LEU A 100 26.32 -5.90 2.54
N SER A 101 26.93 -6.75 3.36
CA SER A 101 28.37 -6.82 3.56
C SER A 101 29.11 -7.41 2.35
N SER A 102 28.58 -8.47 1.72
CA SER A 102 29.22 -9.12 0.58
C SER A 102 29.09 -8.36 -0.74
N ARG A 103 28.00 -7.61 -0.94
CA ARG A 103 27.70 -6.89 -2.18
C ARG A 103 27.26 -5.46 -1.94
N PRO A 104 28.13 -4.59 -1.36
CA PRO A 104 27.76 -3.25 -0.93
C PRO A 104 27.48 -2.29 -2.08
N LEU A 105 27.72 -2.64 -3.35
CA LEU A 105 27.34 -1.81 -4.50
C LEU A 105 26.03 -2.26 -5.17
N GLN A 106 25.55 -3.47 -4.86
CA GLN A 106 24.37 -4.08 -5.47
C GLN A 106 23.23 -4.34 -4.48
N SER A 107 23.40 -3.94 -3.22
CA SER A 107 22.42 -4.12 -2.16
C SER A 107 22.26 -2.85 -1.34
N ARG A 108 21.04 -2.59 -0.89
CA ARG A 108 20.67 -1.44 -0.06
C ARG A 108 19.54 -1.87 0.86
N LEU A 109 19.58 -1.41 2.11
CA LEU A 109 18.53 -1.60 3.09
C LEU A 109 17.92 -0.23 3.40
N TYR A 110 16.60 -0.14 3.30
CA TYR A 110 15.85 1.07 3.57
C TYR A 110 14.77 0.80 4.61
N THR A 111 14.54 1.79 5.47
CA THR A 111 13.43 1.74 6.42
C THR A 111 12.21 2.38 5.78
N PHE A 112 11.13 1.61 5.67
CA PHE A 112 9.83 2.11 5.25
C PHE A 112 8.96 2.40 6.48
N ARG A 113 8.49 3.64 6.62
CA ARG A 113 7.52 4.02 7.66
C ARG A 113 6.12 3.97 7.07
N ALA A 114 5.28 3.15 7.68
CA ALA A 114 3.94 2.86 7.20
C ALA A 114 2.90 3.74 7.95
N ASP A 115 2.25 4.68 7.27
CA ASP A 115 1.23 5.57 7.87
C ASP A 115 -0.12 4.88 8.10
N PRO A 116 -0.79 4.99 9.25
CA PRO A 116 -2.06 4.31 9.51
C PRO A 116 -3.11 4.50 8.39
N PRO A 117 -3.90 3.47 8.02
CA PRO A 117 -3.96 2.11 8.58
C PRO A 117 -2.81 1.17 8.13
N THR A 118 -2.35 0.29 9.02
CA THR A 118 -1.26 -0.68 8.75
C THR A 118 -1.80 -2.07 8.40
N THR A 119 -2.79 -2.16 7.52
CA THR A 119 -3.36 -3.44 7.07
C THR A 119 -2.72 -3.88 5.76
N THR A 120 -2.55 -5.20 5.56
CA THR A 120 -1.87 -5.81 4.42
C THR A 120 -2.50 -5.39 3.08
N MET A 121 -3.83 -5.48 2.98
CA MET A 121 -4.57 -5.10 1.78
C MET A 121 -4.35 -3.63 1.37
N GLN A 122 -4.38 -2.70 2.32
CA GLN A 122 -4.19 -1.27 2.04
C GLN A 122 -2.75 -0.97 1.60
N ARG A 123 -1.78 -1.71 2.12
CA ARG A 123 -0.38 -1.60 1.68
C ARG A 123 -0.14 -2.18 0.30
N ILE A 124 -0.73 -3.31 -0.02
CA ILE A 124 -0.66 -3.87 -1.38
C ILE A 124 -1.31 -2.89 -2.37
N LYS A 125 -2.47 -2.32 -2.04
CA LYS A 125 -3.12 -1.28 -2.85
C LYS A 125 -2.16 -0.11 -3.09
N GLY A 126 -1.72 0.58 -2.03
CA GLY A 126 -0.82 1.74 -2.16
C GLY A 126 0.51 1.43 -2.84
N PHE A 127 1.08 0.24 -2.62
CA PHE A 127 2.31 -0.20 -3.29
C PHE A 127 2.12 -0.38 -4.80
N THR A 128 0.98 -0.94 -5.23
CA THR A 128 0.74 -1.24 -6.65
C THR A 128 0.18 -0.06 -7.44
N THR A 129 -0.56 0.85 -6.80
CA THR A 129 -1.16 2.03 -7.44
C THR A 129 -0.31 3.29 -7.26
N GLY A 130 0.62 3.30 -6.30
CA GLY A 130 1.35 4.50 -5.88
C GLY A 130 0.51 5.50 -5.07
N SER A 131 -0.68 5.10 -4.61
CA SER A 131 -1.60 5.98 -3.89
C SER A 131 -1.42 5.95 -2.38
N LEU A 132 -1.83 7.03 -1.70
CA LEU A 132 -1.95 7.05 -0.25
C LEU A 132 -3.13 6.18 0.22
N PRO A 133 -2.95 5.30 1.23
CA PRO A 133 -4.06 4.56 1.82
C PRO A 133 -4.95 5.50 2.62
N THR A 134 -6.28 5.42 2.45
CA THR A 134 -7.25 6.24 3.18
C THR A 134 -8.17 5.40 4.06
N PHE A 135 -8.71 6.00 5.12
CA PHE A 135 -9.57 5.31 6.09
C PHE A 135 -10.95 4.93 5.52
N VAL A 136 -11.49 5.74 4.59
CA VAL A 136 -12.82 5.49 3.99
C VAL A 136 -12.80 4.26 3.08
N ASP A 137 -11.67 4.01 2.44
CA ASP A 137 -11.46 2.81 1.63
C ASP A 137 -11.58 1.53 2.47
N VAL A 138 -11.26 1.57 3.78
CA VAL A 138 -11.40 0.39 4.65
C VAL A 138 -12.86 -0.05 4.81
N GLY A 139 -13.81 0.90 4.84
CA GLY A 139 -15.24 0.59 4.98
C GLY A 139 -15.88 0.04 3.69
N ASN A 140 -15.52 0.60 2.53
CA ASN A 140 -16.08 0.19 1.25
C ASN A 140 -15.40 -1.06 0.65
N ASN A 141 -14.13 -1.34 0.99
CA ASN A 141 -13.41 -2.54 0.53
C ASN A 141 -13.84 -3.83 1.26
N PHE A 142 -14.77 -3.78 2.22
CA PHE A 142 -15.43 -5.00 2.70
C PHE A 142 -16.40 -5.60 1.65
N ALA A 143 -16.84 -4.83 0.65
CA ALA A 143 -17.85 -5.26 -0.32
C ALA A 143 -17.32 -5.48 -1.75
N SER A 144 -16.18 -4.89 -2.12
CA SER A 144 -15.57 -5.06 -3.45
C SER A 144 -14.04 -5.01 -3.32
N SER A 145 -13.40 -6.16 -3.23
CA SER A 145 -11.95 -6.30 -3.06
C SER A 145 -11.13 -5.94 -4.31
N ALA A 146 -11.74 -5.86 -5.48
CA ALA A 146 -11.01 -5.67 -6.74
C ALA A 146 -10.51 -4.24 -6.92
N ILE A 147 -9.21 -4.08 -7.20
CA ILE A 147 -8.61 -2.79 -7.54
C ILE A 147 -8.89 -2.48 -9.02
N LEU A 148 -9.69 -1.45 -9.26
CA LEU A 148 -10.05 -0.98 -10.60
C LEU A 148 -9.13 0.12 -11.14
N GLU A 149 -8.42 0.80 -10.24
CA GLU A 149 -7.50 1.89 -10.55
C GLU A 149 -6.28 1.42 -11.35
N ASP A 150 -5.57 2.38 -11.92
CA ASP A 150 -4.29 2.10 -12.55
C ASP A 150 -3.28 1.54 -11.55
N ASN A 151 -2.59 0.49 -11.96
CA ASN A 151 -1.65 -0.22 -11.10
C ASN A 151 -0.55 -0.90 -11.91
N LEU A 152 0.57 -1.17 -11.25
CA LEU A 152 1.76 -1.77 -11.87
C LEU A 152 1.47 -3.12 -12.55
N ILE A 153 0.64 -3.98 -11.95
CA ILE A 153 0.33 -5.31 -12.51
C ILE A 153 -0.39 -5.16 -13.84
N GLN A 154 -1.41 -4.30 -13.89
CA GLN A 154 -2.16 -4.02 -15.12
C GLN A 154 -1.27 -3.35 -16.19
N GLN A 155 -0.41 -2.41 -15.81
CA GLN A 155 0.51 -1.74 -16.73
C GLN A 155 1.55 -2.72 -17.32
N PHE A 156 2.06 -3.66 -16.52
CA PHE A 156 2.94 -4.72 -17.03
C PHE A 156 2.21 -5.66 -18.00
N GLY A 157 0.96 -6.04 -17.69
CA GLY A 157 0.14 -6.84 -18.61
C GLY A 157 -0.12 -6.13 -19.95
N LYS A 158 -0.47 -4.84 -19.92
CA LYS A 158 -0.71 -4.02 -21.12
C LYS A 158 0.53 -3.88 -22.01
N THR A 159 1.72 -3.87 -21.43
CA THR A 159 3.00 -3.81 -22.15
C THR A 159 3.52 -5.18 -22.59
N GLY A 160 2.69 -6.23 -22.51
CA GLY A 160 3.03 -7.59 -22.94
C GLY A 160 4.01 -8.31 -22.01
N LYS A 161 4.26 -7.79 -20.80
CA LYS A 161 5.08 -8.48 -19.80
C LYS A 161 4.28 -9.56 -19.10
N ARG A 162 4.97 -10.64 -18.73
CA ARG A 162 4.37 -11.77 -18.01
C ARG A 162 4.56 -11.61 -16.52
N VAL A 163 3.48 -11.27 -15.82
CA VAL A 163 3.45 -11.19 -14.35
C VAL A 163 2.96 -12.53 -13.79
N VAL A 164 3.79 -13.20 -13.00
CA VAL A 164 3.47 -14.45 -12.33
C VAL A 164 3.35 -14.19 -10.84
N PHE A 165 2.21 -14.56 -10.27
CA PHE A 165 1.94 -14.43 -8.84
C PHE A 165 2.02 -15.79 -8.16
N MET A 166 2.61 -15.81 -6.97
CA MET A 166 2.65 -16.95 -6.06
C MET A 166 2.61 -16.43 -4.63
N GLY A 167 1.63 -16.86 -3.84
CA GLY A 167 1.47 -16.39 -2.47
C GLY A 167 0.02 -16.43 -2.03
N ASP A 168 -0.30 -15.57 -1.06
CA ASP A 168 -1.61 -15.47 -0.41
C ASP A 168 -2.77 -15.14 -1.38
N ASP A 169 -3.93 -15.76 -1.19
CA ASP A 169 -5.15 -15.60 -2.01
C ASP A 169 -5.75 -14.18 -1.97
N THR A 170 -5.36 -13.35 -0.99
CA THR A 170 -5.69 -11.92 -0.95
C THR A 170 -5.34 -11.21 -2.27
N TRP A 171 -4.22 -11.57 -2.91
CA TRP A 171 -3.81 -10.95 -4.18
C TRP A 171 -4.72 -11.28 -5.36
N GLU A 172 -5.28 -12.49 -5.39
CA GLU A 172 -6.22 -12.87 -6.44
C GLU A 172 -7.54 -12.11 -6.31
N SER A 173 -7.99 -11.88 -5.07
CA SER A 173 -9.16 -11.06 -4.78
C SER A 173 -8.94 -9.59 -5.18
N LEU A 174 -7.74 -9.06 -4.96
CA LEU A 174 -7.37 -7.68 -5.30
C LEU A 174 -7.18 -7.47 -6.81
N PHE A 175 -6.64 -8.46 -7.51
CA PHE A 175 -6.28 -8.36 -8.94
C PHE A 175 -6.89 -9.49 -9.77
N PRO A 176 -8.22 -9.60 -9.81
CA PRO A 176 -8.89 -10.71 -10.48
C PRO A 176 -8.52 -10.73 -11.97
N LYS A 177 -8.02 -11.88 -12.44
CA LYS A 177 -7.64 -12.13 -13.85
C LYS A 177 -6.58 -11.15 -14.42
N LYS A 178 -5.77 -10.50 -13.57
CA LYS A 178 -4.71 -9.58 -14.02
C LYS A 178 -3.36 -10.27 -14.22
N PHE A 179 -3.14 -11.42 -13.59
CA PHE A 179 -1.88 -12.16 -13.70
C PHE A 179 -1.86 -13.08 -14.94
N HIS A 180 -0.68 -13.21 -15.55
CA HIS A 180 -0.47 -14.21 -16.61
C HIS A 180 -0.54 -15.64 -16.06
N ARG A 181 -0.06 -15.84 -14.82
CA ARG A 181 -0.22 -17.09 -14.07
C ARG A 181 -0.34 -16.74 -12.59
N SER A 182 -1.31 -17.36 -11.91
CA SER A 182 -1.55 -17.21 -10.48
C SER A 182 -1.40 -18.56 -9.79
N LEU A 183 -0.72 -18.58 -8.65
CA LEU A 183 -0.56 -19.73 -7.76
C LEU A 183 -0.93 -19.29 -6.33
N PRO A 184 -2.23 -19.13 -6.04
CA PRO A 184 -2.71 -18.69 -4.73
C PRO A 184 -2.60 -19.82 -3.71
N PHE A 185 -2.31 -19.45 -2.47
CA PHE A 185 -2.33 -20.31 -1.29
C PHE A 185 -3.30 -19.69 -0.27
N PRO A 186 -4.01 -20.51 0.52
CA PRO A 186 -4.93 -19.99 1.52
C PRO A 186 -4.21 -19.05 2.49
N SER A 187 -4.77 -17.86 2.68
CA SER A 187 -4.42 -16.97 3.78
C SER A 187 -4.68 -17.64 5.13
N PHE A 188 -3.91 -17.27 6.15
CA PHE A 188 -4.21 -17.62 7.54
C PHE A 188 -5.42 -16.78 8.03
N ASN A 189 -6.61 -17.17 7.61
CA ASN A 189 -7.90 -16.62 8.07
C ASN A 189 -8.68 -17.65 8.90
#